data_AF-A0A9W9B0W1-F1
#
_entry.id   AF-A0A9W9B0W1-F1
#
_cell.length_a   1.000
_cell.length_b   1.000
_cell.length_c   1.000
_cell.angle_alpha   90.00
_cell.angle_beta   90.00
_cell.angle_gamma   90.00
#
_symmetry.space_group_name_H-M   'P 1'
#
loop_
_entity.id
_entity.type
_entity.pdbx_description
1 polymer ?
#
loop_
_entity_poly.entity_id
_entity_poly.type
_entity_poly.pdbx_seq_one_letter_code
_entity_poly.pdbx_strand_id
1 'polypeptide(L)'
;MSRQVSRNYYAFTPDDNTEKDVYLQAHGHNFDGRERHVVIHWVNGTLADNPVSQIVQLSGIRGKFVFDSLVAKLRNPATLESHTQYYLGSFTRAERQLLLRLANEIEFDKTSVINGCRVWMRELLLKMVREKLISEETFEVIEEDVPLPKRMPEPDEAIEDS
;
A
#
# COMPACT_ATOMS: atom_id res chain seq x y z
N MET A 1 -8.45 25.83 -7.71
CA MET A 1 -8.81 24.73 -6.79
C MET A 1 -7.55 24.31 -6.05
N SER A 2 -7.40 24.72 -4.78
CA SER A 2 -6.23 24.38 -3.98
C SER A 2 -6.24 22.87 -3.75
N ARG A 3 -5.22 22.18 -4.27
CA ARG A 3 -4.91 20.78 -3.92
C ARG A 3 -4.75 20.75 -2.41
N GLN A 4 -5.75 20.25 -1.69
CA GLN A 4 -5.65 20.03 -0.26
C GLN A 4 -4.50 19.04 -0.07
N VAL A 5 -3.34 19.53 0.37
CA VAL A 5 -2.22 18.68 0.73
C VAL A 5 -2.76 17.79 1.84
N SER A 6 -2.96 16.52 1.52
CA SER A 6 -3.52 15.55 2.45
C SER A 6 -2.59 15.50 3.67
N ARG A 7 -3.02 16.10 4.78
CA ARG A 7 -2.25 16.18 6.03
C ARG A 7 -1.80 14.78 6.46
N ASN A 8 -0.54 14.64 6.85
CA ASN A 8 -0.07 13.44 7.51
C ASN A 8 -0.42 13.53 9.00
N TYR A 9 -1.24 12.60 9.49
CA TYR A 9 -1.70 12.57 10.88
C TYR A 9 -0.79 11.74 11.78
N TYR A 10 0.28 11.12 11.26
CA TYR A 10 1.15 10.23 12.04
C TYR A 10 1.77 10.93 13.26
N ALA A 11 2.15 12.21 13.12
CA ALA A 11 2.69 13.00 14.23
C ALA A 11 1.68 13.26 15.37
N PHE A 12 0.37 13.17 15.08
CA PHE A 12 -0.71 13.40 16.06
C PHE A 12 -1.32 12.09 16.56
N THR A 13 -1.28 11.04 15.75
CA THR A 13 -1.82 9.71 16.06
C THR A 13 -0.85 8.65 15.52
N PRO A 14 0.29 8.46 16.21
CA PRO A 14 1.32 7.52 15.80
C PRO A 14 0.87 6.07 16.01
N ASP A 15 1.62 5.12 15.43
CA ASP A 15 1.46 3.71 15.78
C ASP A 15 1.86 3.46 17.23
N ASP A 16 1.16 2.54 17.90
CA ASP A 16 1.33 2.21 19.32
C ASP A 16 1.72 0.73 19.49
N ASN A 17 1.81 0.25 20.73
CA ASN A 17 2.23 -1.12 21.03
C ASN A 17 1.09 -2.15 20.99
N THR A 18 -0.15 -1.75 20.67
CA THR A 18 -1.28 -2.68 20.62
C THR A 18 -1.17 -3.61 19.41
N GLU A 19 -1.74 -4.81 19.51
CA GLU A 19 -1.99 -5.64 18.34
C GLU A 19 -3.06 -4.99 17.47
N LYS A 20 -2.88 -5.07 16.16
CA LYS A 20 -3.75 -4.39 15.21
C LYS A 20 -4.05 -5.27 14.03
N ASP A 21 -5.32 -5.29 13.67
CA ASP A 21 -5.75 -5.90 12.43
C ASP A 21 -5.22 -5.10 11.23
N VAL A 22 -4.50 -5.81 10.36
CA VAL A 22 -3.90 -5.27 9.15
C VAL A 22 -4.70 -5.76 7.96
N TYR A 23 -4.99 -4.85 7.03
CA TYR A 23 -5.79 -5.12 5.85
C TYR A 23 -5.08 -4.65 4.59
N LEU A 24 -5.21 -5.41 3.51
CA LEU A 24 -5.01 -4.90 2.15
C LEU A 24 -6.35 -4.36 1.64
N GLN A 25 -6.39 -3.09 1.28
CA GLN A 25 -7.54 -2.48 0.63
C GLN A 25 -7.28 -2.40 -0.88
N ALA A 26 -8.24 -2.91 -1.66
CA ALA A 26 -8.27 -2.76 -3.11
C ALA A 26 -9.66 -2.32 -3.59
N HIS A 27 -9.72 -1.53 -4.66
CA HIS A 27 -10.96 -1.40 -5.44
C HIS A 27 -11.14 -2.71 -6.22
N GLY A 28 -12.21 -3.47 -5.95
CA GLY A 28 -12.54 -4.74 -6.60
C GLY A 28 -12.66 -4.67 -8.13
N HIS A 29 -13.25 -5.66 -8.80
CA HIS A 29 -13.15 -5.85 -10.27
C HIS A 29 -13.50 -4.64 -11.19
N ASN A 30 -14.15 -3.59 -10.70
CA ASN A 30 -14.48 -2.39 -11.49
C ASN A 30 -13.25 -1.48 -11.71
N PHE A 31 -12.76 -1.44 -12.95
CA PHE A 31 -11.70 -0.54 -13.43
C PHE A 31 -12.31 0.67 -14.15
N ASP A 32 -12.01 1.89 -13.71
CA ASP A 32 -12.48 3.14 -14.35
C ASP A 32 -11.42 3.78 -15.27
N GLY A 33 -10.30 3.10 -15.51
CA GLY A 33 -9.21 3.61 -16.34
C GLY A 33 -8.22 4.51 -15.61
N ARG A 34 -8.44 4.80 -14.31
CA ARG A 34 -7.47 5.51 -13.45
C ARG A 34 -6.82 4.50 -12.50
N GLU A 35 -5.55 4.72 -12.15
CA GLU A 35 -4.71 3.75 -11.43
C GLU A 35 -5.45 3.11 -10.24
N ARG A 36 -5.65 1.78 -10.30
CA ARG A 36 -6.17 0.99 -9.18
C ARG A 36 -5.20 1.11 -8.00
N HIS A 37 -5.57 1.90 -6.99
CA HIS A 37 -4.76 2.04 -5.79
C HIS A 37 -4.98 0.82 -4.90
N VAL A 38 -3.89 0.16 -4.55
CA VAL A 38 -3.85 -0.94 -3.59
C VAL A 38 -3.01 -0.47 -2.42
N VAL A 39 -3.51 -0.64 -1.20
CA VAL A 39 -2.89 -0.09 0.00
C VAL A 39 -3.00 -1.06 1.16
N ILE A 40 -1.91 -1.26 1.91
CA ILE A 40 -1.99 -1.93 3.21
C ILE A 40 -2.25 -0.87 4.27
N HIS A 41 -3.15 -1.13 5.22
CA HIS A 41 -3.46 -0.21 6.31
C HIS A 41 -3.84 -0.90 7.61
N TRP A 42 -3.71 -0.15 8.71
CA TRP A 42 -4.22 -0.49 10.04
C TRP A 42 -4.58 0.80 10.78
N VAL A 43 -5.43 0.71 11.81
CA VAL A 43 -5.90 1.89 12.57
C VAL A 43 -4.92 2.27 13.67
N ASN A 44 -4.43 3.50 13.67
CA ASN A 44 -3.62 4.07 14.75
C ASN A 44 -4.45 4.58 15.92
N GLY A 45 -5.67 5.03 15.65
CA GLY A 45 -6.59 5.56 16.64
C GLY A 45 -7.76 6.27 15.95
N THR A 46 -8.45 7.14 16.67
CA THR A 46 -9.56 7.94 16.15
C THR A 46 -9.33 9.43 16.41
N LEU A 47 -9.86 10.27 15.52
CA LEU A 47 -9.91 11.71 15.69
C LEU A 47 -11.31 12.20 15.31
N ALA A 48 -12.05 12.76 16.27
CA ALA A 48 -13.45 13.13 16.10
C ALA A 48 -14.27 11.99 15.47
N ASP A 49 -14.20 10.80 16.09
CA ASP A 49 -14.86 9.55 15.69
C ASP A 49 -14.44 8.96 14.32
N ASN A 50 -13.55 9.62 13.59
CA ASN A 50 -13.03 9.12 12.33
C ASN A 50 -11.72 8.34 12.56
N PRO A 51 -11.57 7.13 12.00
CA PRO A 51 -10.34 6.36 12.14
C PRO A 51 -9.17 7.08 11.47
N VAL A 52 -8.03 7.11 12.15
CA VAL A 52 -6.75 7.50 11.59
C VAL A 52 -5.99 6.23 11.27
N SER A 53 -5.88 5.89 9.98
CA SER A 53 -5.16 4.68 9.55
C SER A 53 -3.76 5.02 9.08
N GLN A 54 -2.78 4.23 9.51
CA GLN A 54 -1.47 4.19 8.86
C GLN A 54 -1.59 3.45 7.53
N ILE A 55 -0.90 3.96 6.53
CA ILE A 55 -1.00 3.52 5.14
C ILE A 55 0.38 3.19 4.61
N VAL A 56 0.47 2.04 3.95
CA VAL A 56 1.66 1.55 3.24
C VAL A 56 1.27 1.34 1.79
N GLN A 57 1.77 2.22 0.92
CA GLN A 57 1.55 2.15 -0.53
C GLN A 57 2.65 2.90 -1.27
N LEU A 58 2.99 2.44 -2.47
CA LEU A 58 3.67 3.28 -3.43
C LEU A 58 2.68 4.33 -3.97
N SER A 59 2.95 5.60 -3.72
CA SER A 59 2.11 6.72 -4.15
C SER A 59 2.69 7.38 -5.39
N GLY A 60 1.86 8.13 -6.12
CA GLY A 60 2.30 8.91 -7.28
C GLY A 60 1.47 8.58 -8.51
N ILE A 61 2.00 9.00 -9.66
CA ILE A 61 1.52 8.63 -10.99
C ILE A 61 2.71 8.04 -11.75
N ARG A 62 2.45 7.32 -12.84
CA ARG A 62 3.48 6.90 -13.81
C ARG A 62 4.51 8.01 -14.05
N GLY A 63 5.79 7.69 -13.91
CA GLY A 63 6.88 8.65 -14.04
C GLY A 63 7.24 9.47 -12.79
N LYS A 64 6.46 9.38 -11.70
CA LYS A 64 6.64 10.16 -10.46
C LYS A 64 6.22 9.39 -9.20
N PHE A 65 6.84 8.25 -8.95
CA PHE A 65 6.53 7.45 -7.74
C PHE A 65 7.31 7.90 -6.50
N VAL A 66 6.65 7.79 -5.33
CA VAL A 66 7.20 8.11 -4.00
C VAL A 66 6.66 7.11 -2.97
N PHE A 67 7.54 6.68 -2.06
CA PHE A 67 7.18 5.89 -0.89
C PHE A 67 7.57 6.64 0.39
N ASP A 68 6.69 6.62 1.38
CA ASP A 68 6.93 7.12 2.73
C ASP A 68 6.29 6.12 3.72
N SER A 69 7.09 5.64 4.67
CA SER A 69 6.69 4.60 5.62
C SER A 69 5.90 5.12 6.83
N LEU A 70 5.91 6.43 7.07
CA LEU A 70 5.28 7.05 8.24
C LEU A 70 4.08 7.92 7.85
N VAL A 71 3.21 7.39 6.98
CA VAL A 71 2.00 8.10 6.53
C VAL A 71 0.78 7.58 7.27
N ALA A 72 0.11 8.46 8.03
CA ALA A 72 -1.23 8.20 8.55
C ALA A 72 -2.24 9.21 8.02
N LYS A 73 -3.45 8.73 7.70
CA LYS A 73 -4.53 9.53 7.12
C LYS A 73 -5.81 9.37 7.93
N LEU A 74 -6.52 10.47 8.11
CA LEU A 74 -7.91 10.44 8.55
C LEU A 74 -8.75 9.76 7.46
N ARG A 75 -9.51 8.73 7.83
CA ARG A 75 -10.34 7.94 6.92
C ARG A 75 -11.81 8.20 7.22
N ASN A 76 -12.59 8.30 6.15
CA ASN A 76 -14.05 8.28 6.26
C ASN A 76 -14.50 6.81 6.34
N PRO A 77 -15.21 6.37 7.40
CA PRO A 77 -15.71 5.00 7.52
C PRO A 77 -16.50 4.53 6.30
N ALA A 78 -17.39 5.36 5.76
CA ALA A 78 -18.19 5.01 4.59
C ALA A 78 -17.33 4.74 3.34
N THR A 79 -16.18 5.40 3.22
CA THR A 79 -15.22 5.14 2.13
C THR A 79 -14.42 3.88 2.37
N LEU A 80 -14.12 3.51 3.62
CA LEU A 80 -13.45 2.23 3.92
C LEU A 80 -14.34 1.04 3.53
N GLU A 81 -15.63 1.12 3.88
CA GLU A 81 -16.63 0.10 3.58
C GLU A 81 -16.92 -0.05 2.08
N SER A 82 -16.69 0.99 1.28
CA SER A 82 -16.89 0.93 -0.17
C SER A 82 -15.78 0.19 -0.93
N HIS A 83 -14.72 -0.26 -0.24
CA HIS A 83 -13.60 -0.98 -0.82
C HIS A 83 -13.55 -2.42 -0.33
N THR A 84 -12.99 -3.32 -1.14
CA THR A 84 -12.70 -4.67 -0.68
C THR A 84 -11.53 -4.62 0.31
N GLN A 85 -11.72 -5.25 1.46
CA GLN A 85 -10.73 -5.36 2.53
C GLN A 85 -10.32 -6.84 2.66
N TYR A 86 -9.06 -7.14 2.38
CA TYR A 86 -8.48 -8.47 2.59
C TYR A 86 -7.74 -8.46 3.92
N TYR A 87 -8.18 -9.29 4.87
CA TYR A 87 -7.52 -9.41 6.16
C TYR A 87 -6.17 -10.10 6.00
N LEU A 88 -5.10 -9.46 6.49
CA LEU A 88 -3.75 -9.99 6.47
C LEU A 88 -3.36 -10.65 7.80
N GLY A 89 -4.05 -10.31 8.88
CA GLY A 89 -3.77 -10.83 10.22
C GLY A 89 -3.77 -9.74 11.29
N SER A 90 -3.69 -10.15 12.55
CA SER A 90 -3.48 -9.26 13.68
C SER A 90 -2.00 -9.20 13.99
N PHE A 91 -1.39 -8.04 13.77
CA PHE A 91 0.06 -7.88 13.87
C PHE A 91 0.39 -7.16 15.17
N THR A 92 1.45 -7.61 15.84
CA THR A 92 2.14 -6.88 16.90
C THR A 92 2.86 -5.64 16.33
N ARG A 93 3.29 -4.74 17.22
CA ARG A 93 4.12 -3.59 16.82
C ARG A 93 5.41 -4.00 16.10
N ALA A 94 6.06 -5.08 16.53
CA ALA A 94 7.29 -5.57 15.93
C ALA A 94 7.06 -6.10 14.50
N GLU A 95 5.96 -6.82 14.28
CA GLU A 95 5.58 -7.30 12.95
C GLU A 95 5.20 -6.15 12.01
N ARG A 96 4.49 -5.13 12.51
CA ARG A 96 4.24 -3.91 11.72
C ARG A 96 5.53 -3.15 11.39
N GLN A 97 6.50 -3.11 12.30
CA GLN A 97 7.83 -2.54 11.99
C GLN A 97 8.60 -3.38 10.96
N LEU A 98 8.48 -4.72 11.01
CA LEU A 98 9.05 -5.59 9.97
C LEU A 98 8.41 -5.30 8.62
N LEU A 99 7.08 -5.22 8.54
CA LEU A 99 6.36 -4.83 7.32
C LEU A 99 6.88 -3.51 6.74
N LEU A 100 7.03 -2.47 7.57
CA LEU A 100 7.55 -1.17 7.14
C LEU A 100 8.99 -1.25 6.65
N ARG A 101 9.84 -2.09 7.25
CA ARG A 101 11.21 -2.33 6.76
C ARG A 101 11.20 -3.01 5.40
N LEU A 102 10.42 -4.09 5.24
CA LEU A 102 10.28 -4.80 3.96
C LEU A 102 9.79 -3.87 2.86
N ALA A 103 8.86 -2.96 3.16
CA ALA A 103 8.36 -1.97 2.22
C ALA A 103 9.46 -0.98 1.76
N ASN A 104 10.33 -0.54 2.67
CA ASN A 104 11.46 0.34 2.33
C ASN A 104 12.54 -0.35 1.48
N GLU A 105 12.66 -1.67 1.56
CA GLU A 105 13.65 -2.45 0.81
C GLU A 105 13.23 -2.74 -0.63
N ILE A 106 11.98 -2.48 -1.01
CA ILE A 106 11.52 -2.74 -2.38
C ILE A 106 12.04 -1.63 -3.27
N GLU A 107 12.99 -2.00 -4.12
CA GLU A 107 13.51 -1.12 -5.17
C GLU A 107 12.43 -0.85 -6.22
N PHE A 108 12.28 0.40 -6.64
CA PHE A 108 11.39 0.77 -7.73
C PHE A 108 12.01 1.93 -8.51
N ASP A 109 11.78 1.95 -9.82
CA ASP A 109 12.11 3.13 -10.61
C ASP A 109 11.00 4.17 -10.46
N LYS A 110 11.38 5.36 -9.99
CA LYS A 110 10.49 6.50 -9.83
C LYS A 110 9.90 6.96 -11.17
N THR A 111 10.62 6.73 -12.27
CA THR A 111 10.23 7.11 -13.62
C THR A 111 9.51 6.02 -14.40
N SER A 112 9.33 4.82 -13.83
CA SER A 112 8.72 3.70 -14.56
C SER A 112 7.31 4.04 -15.06
N VAL A 113 7.02 3.59 -16.28
CA VAL A 113 5.69 3.66 -16.90
C VAL A 113 5.00 2.29 -16.95
N ILE A 114 5.73 1.22 -16.63
CA ILE A 114 5.26 -0.17 -16.68
C ILE A 114 5.13 -0.82 -15.29
N ASN A 115 6.04 -0.50 -14.35
CA ASN A 115 6.10 -1.07 -13.01
C ASN A 115 5.54 -0.08 -11.99
N GLY A 116 4.22 -0.10 -11.82
CA GLY A 116 3.51 0.81 -10.92
C GLY A 116 3.26 0.26 -9.52
N CYS A 117 2.37 0.94 -8.78
CA CYS A 117 2.03 0.63 -7.38
C CYS A 117 1.60 -0.82 -7.11
N ARG A 118 0.95 -1.48 -8.08
CA ARG A 118 0.51 -2.88 -7.94
C ARG A 118 1.66 -3.89 -8.08
N VAL A 119 2.67 -3.59 -8.90
CA VAL A 119 3.90 -4.41 -8.98
C VAL A 119 4.62 -4.32 -7.65
N TRP A 120 4.82 -3.09 -7.15
CA TRP A 120 5.44 -2.85 -5.85
C TRP A 120 4.69 -3.55 -4.71
N MET A 121 3.35 -3.49 -4.72
CA MET A 121 2.53 -4.16 -3.71
C MET A 121 2.66 -5.70 -3.79
N ARG A 122 2.71 -6.27 -5.00
CA ARG A 122 2.95 -7.71 -5.18
C ARG A 122 4.27 -8.13 -4.52
N GLU A 123 5.33 -7.36 -4.76
CA GLU A 123 6.65 -7.65 -4.20
C GLU A 123 6.68 -7.53 -2.67
N LEU A 124 5.94 -6.56 -2.11
CA LEU A 124 5.75 -6.44 -0.67
C LEU A 124 5.07 -7.68 -0.09
N LEU A 125 3.94 -8.10 -0.67
CA LEU A 125 3.22 -9.27 -0.20
C LEU A 125 4.08 -10.54 -0.29
N LEU A 126 4.83 -10.72 -1.37
CA LEU A 126 5.77 -11.85 -1.49
C LEU A 126 6.88 -11.82 -0.43
N LYS A 127 7.42 -10.63 -0.10
CA LYS A 127 8.36 -10.47 1.02
C LYS A 127 7.70 -10.80 2.36
N MET A 128 6.45 -10.38 2.59
CA MET A 128 5.68 -10.68 3.79
C MET A 128 5.42 -12.19 3.95
N VAL A 129 5.14 -12.92 2.86
CA VAL A 129 5.04 -14.39 2.87
C VAL A 129 6.37 -15.03 3.30
N ARG A 130 7.50 -14.59 2.72
CA ARG A 130 8.83 -15.13 3.05
C ARG A 130 9.20 -14.93 4.52
N GLU A 131 8.85 -13.78 5.08
CA GLU A 131 9.04 -13.44 6.50
C GLU A 131 7.94 -14.01 7.41
N LYS A 132 6.99 -14.79 6.87
CA LYS A 132 5.87 -15.41 7.58
C LYS A 132 4.94 -14.42 8.30
N LEU A 133 4.88 -13.17 7.82
CA LEU A 133 3.91 -12.19 8.28
C LEU A 133 2.49 -12.52 7.78
N ILE A 134 2.39 -13.15 6.62
CA ILE A 134 1.13 -13.68 6.06
C ILE A 134 1.39 -15.09 5.52
N SER A 135 0.34 -15.91 5.40
CA SER A 135 0.45 -17.23 4.79
C SER A 135 0.49 -17.13 3.26
N GLU A 136 0.97 -18.20 2.62
CA GLU A 136 0.91 -18.35 1.16
C GLU A 136 -0.55 -18.39 0.67
N GLU A 137 -1.44 -19.07 1.40
CA GLU A 137 -2.88 -19.09 1.14
C GLU A 137 -3.51 -17.68 1.13
N THR A 138 -3.17 -16.83 2.12
CA THR A 138 -3.64 -15.43 2.15
C THR A 138 -3.17 -14.67 0.91
N PHE A 139 -1.93 -14.90 0.46
CA PHE A 139 -1.42 -14.26 -0.74
C PHE A 139 -2.13 -14.76 -2.02
N GLU A 140 -2.37 -16.06 -2.14
CA GLU A 140 -3.05 -16.66 -3.30
C GLU A 140 -4.47 -16.11 -3.47
N VAL A 141 -5.24 -16.01 -2.38
CA VAL A 141 -6.60 -15.40 -2.39
C VAL A 141 -6.55 -13.96 -2.88
N ILE A 142 -5.57 -13.18 -2.42
CA ILE A 142 -5.40 -11.79 -2.85
C ILE A 142 -4.99 -11.72 -4.32
N GLU A 143 -4.09 -12.58 -4.77
CA GLU A 143 -3.59 -12.60 -6.16
C GLU A 143 -4.71 -12.96 -7.15
N GLU A 144 -5.62 -13.85 -6.77
CA GLU A 144 -6.77 -14.25 -7.58
C GLU A 144 -7.74 -13.08 -7.81
N ASP A 145 -8.07 -12.34 -6.74
CA ASP A 145 -9.08 -11.29 -6.80
C ASP A 145 -8.52 -9.93 -7.25
N VAL A 146 -7.27 -9.63 -6.88
CA VAL A 146 -6.62 -8.34 -7.13
C VAL A 146 -5.58 -8.50 -8.22
N PRO A 147 -5.72 -7.82 -9.38
CA PRO A 147 -4.73 -7.92 -10.45
C PRO A 147 -3.38 -7.31 -10.03
N LEU A 148 -2.48 -8.14 -9.52
CA LEU A 148 -1.14 -7.81 -9.04
C LEU A 148 -0.09 -8.28 -10.06
N PRO A 149 0.26 -7.48 -11.08
CA PRO A 149 1.19 -7.90 -12.12
C PRO A 149 2.59 -8.19 -11.55
N LYS A 150 3.29 -9.14 -12.18
CA LYS A 150 4.72 -9.37 -11.93
C LYS A 150 5.54 -8.22 -12.51
N ARG A 151 6.70 -7.93 -11.91
CA ARG A 151 7.65 -6.96 -12.44
C ARG A 151 8.09 -7.36 -13.84
N MET A 152 8.18 -6.37 -14.73
CA MET A 152 8.72 -6.52 -16.07
C MET A 152 10.02 -5.72 -16.20
N PRO A 153 10.94 -6.10 -17.10
CA PRO A 153 12.11 -5.28 -17.43
C PRO A 153 11.65 -3.89 -17.88
N GLU A 154 12.29 -2.82 -17.38
CA GLU A 154 12.07 -1.47 -17.90
C GLU A 154 12.41 -1.45 -19.41
N PRO A 155 11.68 -0.67 -20.22
CA PRO A 155 12.06 -0.51 -21.61
C PRO A 155 13.47 0.09 -21.65
N ASP A 156 14.37 -0.46 -22.47
CA ASP A 156 15.64 0.19 -22.76
C ASP A 156 15.32 1.64 -23.19
N GLU A 157 15.97 2.62 -22.56
CA GLU A 157 15.95 3.99 -23.07
C GLU A 157 16.38 3.89 -24.53
N ALA A 158 15.43 4.06 -25.45
CA ALA A 158 15.78 4.21 -26.85
C ALA A 158 16.72 5.41 -26.88
N ILE A 159 18.00 5.14 -27.10
CA ILE A 159 19.00 6.15 -27.40
C ILE A 159 18.46 6.84 -28.65
N GLU A 160 17.75 7.95 -28.47
CA GLU A 160 17.45 8.89 -29.54
C GLU A 160 18.79 9.57 -29.88
N ASP A 161 19.64 8.85 -30.61
CA ASP A 161 20.70 9.47 -31.39
C ASP A 161 20.01 10.40 -32.42
N SER A 162 19.95 11.68 -32.05
CA SER A 162 19.49 12.79 -32.88
C SER A 162 20.66 13.38 -33.67
#